data_AF-A0A849QAM1-F1
#
_entry.id   AF-A0A849QAM1-F1
#
_cell.length_a   1.000
_cell.length_b   1.000
_cell.length_c   1.000
_cell.angle_alpha   90.00
_cell.angle_beta   90.00
_cell.angle_gamma   90.00
#
_symmetry.space_group_name_H-M   'P 1'
#
loop_
_entity.id
_entity.type
_entity.pdbx_description
1 polymer ?
#
loop_
_entity_poly.entity_id
_entity_poly.type
_entity_poly.pdbx_seq_one_letter_code
_entity_poly.pdbx_strand_id
1 'polypeptide(L)'
;MSITIDMPKNIEDILDLRSKEEHIDRVSVLKQMLWDGVESYLVNQYSGGKISKGRLAELLNLDIYDVNDVLEEHHIKSTISYERFTKGIQIAEESREY
;
A
#
# COMPACT_ATOMS: atom_id res chain seq x y z
N MET A 1 0.18 -19.52 -10.17
CA MET A 1 -0.71 -20.05 -9.11
C MET A 1 -2.14 -19.85 -9.57
N SER A 2 -3.04 -20.79 -9.35
CA SER A 2 -4.47 -20.65 -9.66
C SER A 2 -5.27 -20.83 -8.37
N ILE A 3 -6.19 -19.92 -8.10
CA ILE A 3 -7.08 -19.95 -6.93
C ILE A 3 -8.51 -19.80 -7.46
N THR A 4 -9.41 -20.71 -7.06
CA THR A 4 -10.84 -20.61 -7.35
C THR A 4 -11.51 -19.86 -6.20
N ILE A 5 -12.29 -18.83 -6.53
CA ILE A 5 -12.98 -17.98 -5.55
C ILE A 5 -14.47 -18.00 -5.87
N ASP A 6 -15.30 -18.32 -4.89
CA ASP A 6 -16.74 -18.16 -4.98
C ASP A 6 -17.11 -16.69 -4.79
N MET A 7 -17.55 -16.04 -5.87
CA MET A 7 -17.87 -14.62 -5.85
C MET A 7 -19.36 -14.38 -5.53
N PRO A 8 -19.69 -13.29 -4.81
CA PRO A 8 -21.08 -12.94 -4.55
C PRO A 8 -21.78 -12.53 -5.85
N LYS A 9 -23.08 -12.84 -5.97
CA LYS A 9 -23.85 -12.65 -7.23
C LYS A 9 -23.87 -11.22 -7.75
N ASN A 10 -23.76 -10.23 -6.87
CA ASN A 10 -23.76 -8.82 -7.24
C ASN A 10 -22.42 -8.33 -7.80
N ILE A 11 -21.37 -9.15 -7.82
CA ILE A 11 -20.07 -8.71 -8.33
C ILE A 11 -20.12 -8.37 -9.82
N GLU A 12 -20.95 -9.07 -10.61
CA GLU A 12 -21.03 -8.84 -12.06
C GLU A 12 -21.46 -7.41 -12.38
N ASP A 13 -22.46 -6.90 -11.66
CA ASP A 13 -22.96 -5.53 -11.83
C ASP A 13 -21.88 -4.49 -11.48
N ILE A 14 -21.09 -4.76 -10.43
CA ILE A 14 -19.99 -3.89 -10.00
C ILE A 14 -18.85 -3.88 -11.02
N LEU A 15 -18.48 -5.06 -11.53
CA LEU A 15 -17.45 -5.19 -12.56
C LEU A 15 -17.89 -4.49 -13.85
N ASP A 16 -19.16 -4.60 -14.22
CA ASP A 16 -19.71 -3.93 -15.40
C ASP A 16 -19.73 -2.41 -15.28
N LEU A 17 -20.07 -1.89 -14.11
CA LEU A 17 -20.06 -0.46 -13.85
C LEU A 17 -18.65 0.10 -14.06
N ARG A 18 -17.66 -0.43 -13.33
CA ARG A 18 -16.26 0.05 -13.39
C ARG A 18 -15.61 -0.24 -14.75
N SER A 19 -15.91 -1.37 -15.38
CA SER A 19 -15.46 -1.71 -16.73
C SER A 19 -15.91 -0.68 -17.77
N LYS A 20 -17.15 -0.18 -17.66
CA LYS A 20 -17.68 0.86 -18.55
C LYS A 20 -17.07 2.23 -18.27
N GLU A 21 -16.87 2.58 -17.00
CA GLU A 21 -16.28 3.87 -16.59
C GLU A 21 -14.81 3.99 -16.98
N GLU A 22 -14.03 2.92 -16.81
CA GLU A 22 -12.58 2.91 -17.07
C GLU A 22 -12.21 2.38 -18.47
N HIS A 23 -13.19 1.90 -19.24
CA HIS A 23 -13.01 1.32 -20.57
C HIS A 23 -12.02 0.14 -20.61
N ILE A 24 -12.06 -0.73 -19.60
CA ILE A 24 -11.23 -1.93 -19.47
C ILE A 24 -12.08 -3.19 -19.25
N ASP A 25 -11.53 -4.38 -19.49
CA ASP A 25 -12.29 -5.63 -19.33
C ASP A 25 -12.52 -6.00 -17.84
N ARG A 26 -13.56 -6.79 -17.59
CA ARG A 26 -13.96 -7.22 -16.23
C ARG A 26 -12.83 -7.94 -15.45
N VAL A 27 -11.98 -8.71 -16.13
CA VAL A 27 -10.88 -9.43 -15.47
C VAL A 27 -9.81 -8.45 -15.02
N SER A 28 -9.51 -7.44 -15.83
CA SER A 28 -8.61 -6.34 -15.46
C SER A 28 -9.15 -5.53 -14.28
N VAL A 29 -10.44 -5.18 -14.29
CA VAL A 29 -11.11 -4.54 -13.14
C VAL A 29 -10.97 -5.39 -11.88
N LEU A 30 -11.27 -6.68 -11.96
CA LEU A 30 -11.17 -7.57 -10.80
C LEU A 30 -9.74 -7.66 -10.26
N LYS A 31 -8.73 -7.69 -11.13
CA LYS A 31 -7.32 -7.68 -10.71
C LYS A 31 -6.95 -6.39 -9.98
N GLN A 32 -7.38 -5.24 -10.48
CA GLN A 32 -7.17 -3.96 -9.80
C GLN A 32 -7.82 -3.97 -8.42
N MET A 33 -9.11 -4.36 -8.33
CA MET A 33 -9.82 -4.42 -7.05
C MET A 33 -9.15 -5.37 -6.04
N LEU A 34 -8.63 -6.52 -6.50
CA LEU A 34 -7.86 -7.42 -5.65
C LEU A 34 -6.58 -6.74 -5.13
N TRP A 35 -5.90 -5.97 -5.99
CA TRP A 35 -4.71 -5.23 -5.60
C TRP A 35 -5.02 -4.10 -4.61
N ASP A 36 -6.06 -3.30 -4.88
CA ASP A 36 -6.57 -2.25 -3.99
C ASP A 36 -6.87 -2.82 -2.59
N GLY A 37 -7.46 -4.02 -2.54
CA GLY A 37 -7.76 -4.74 -1.30
C GLY A 37 -6.51 -5.25 -0.56
N VAL A 38 -5.52 -5.79 -1.30
CA VAL A 38 -4.23 -6.22 -0.73
C VAL A 38 -3.49 -5.02 -0.13
N GLU A 39 -3.41 -3.92 -0.87
CA GLU A 39 -2.76 -2.70 -0.42
C GLU A 39 -3.42 -2.15 0.85
N SER A 40 -4.74 -1.97 0.83
CA SER A 40 -5.51 -1.53 2.00
C SER A 40 -5.30 -2.43 3.22
N TYR A 41 -5.27 -3.75 3.03
CA TYR A 41 -5.02 -4.70 4.12
C TYR A 41 -3.62 -4.51 4.72
N LEU A 42 -2.60 -4.38 3.87
CA LEU A 42 -1.21 -4.25 4.32
C LEU A 42 -0.94 -2.90 4.99
N VAL A 43 -1.50 -1.82 4.45
CA VAL A 43 -1.45 -0.50 5.08
C VAL A 43 -2.08 -0.54 6.49
N ASN A 44 -3.21 -1.23 6.64
CA ASN A 44 -3.82 -1.43 7.96
C ASN A 44 -2.97 -2.29 8.92
N GLN A 45 -2.22 -3.27 8.42
CA GLN A 45 -1.26 -3.99 9.27
C GLN A 45 -0.12 -3.08 9.71
N TYR A 46 0.37 -2.20 8.82
CA TYR A 46 1.42 -1.23 9.14
C TYR A 46 0.93 -0.19 10.15
N SER A 47 -0.23 0.41 9.94
CA SER A 47 -0.80 1.42 10.85
C SER A 47 -1.07 0.85 12.24
N GLY A 48 -1.45 -0.43 12.31
CA GLY A 48 -1.60 -1.18 13.56
C GLY A 48 -0.28 -1.64 14.20
N GLY A 49 0.88 -1.30 13.62
CA GLY A 49 2.21 -1.66 14.13
C GLY A 49 2.58 -3.14 13.98
N LYS A 50 1.82 -3.92 13.21
CA LYS A 50 2.02 -5.37 13.05
C LYS A 50 3.12 -5.72 12.03
N ILE A 51 3.36 -4.83 11.07
CA ILE A 51 4.46 -4.95 10.12
C ILE A 51 5.27 -3.66 10.08
N SER A 52 6.57 -3.78 9.78
CA SER A 52 7.42 -2.62 9.55
C SER A 52 7.17 -2.01 8.17
N LYS A 53 7.58 -0.75 7.99
CA LYS A 53 7.52 -0.09 6.66
C LYS A 53 8.33 -0.84 5.59
N GLY A 54 9.48 -1.41 5.97
CA GLY A 54 10.28 -2.23 5.05
C GLY A 54 9.56 -3.51 4.65
N ARG A 55 8.86 -4.16 5.59
CA ARG A 55 8.04 -5.35 5.28
C ARG A 55 6.85 -5.02 4.38
N LEU A 56 6.25 -3.84 4.56
CA LEU A 56 5.21 -3.33 3.67
C LEU A 56 5.75 -3.17 2.23
N ALA A 57 6.93 -2.56 2.07
CA ALA A 57 7.61 -2.40 0.78
C ALA A 57 7.86 -3.75 0.09
N GLU A 58 8.42 -4.72 0.81
CA GLU A 58 8.66 -6.08 0.29
C GLU A 58 7.37 -6.76 -0.21
N LEU A 59 6.28 -6.66 0.56
CA LEU A 59 5.02 -7.34 0.24
C LEU A 59 4.27 -6.69 -0.92
N LEU A 60 4.37 -5.37 -1.06
CA LEU A 60 3.81 -4.64 -2.20
C LEU A 60 4.75 -4.64 -3.41
N ASN A 61 5.98 -5.15 -3.27
CA ASN A 61 7.03 -5.08 -4.28
C ASN A 61 7.26 -3.63 -4.75
N LEU A 62 7.33 -2.72 -3.78
CA LEU A 62 7.57 -1.28 -3.96
C LEU A 62 8.90 -0.90 -3.32
N ASP A 63 9.46 0.24 -3.74
CA ASP A 63 10.56 0.83 -3.00
C ASP A 63 10.06 1.62 -1.77
N ILE A 64 11.00 2.05 -0.91
CA ILE A 64 10.63 2.70 0.36
C ILE A 64 10.03 4.10 0.17
N TYR A 65 10.31 4.76 -0.95
CA TYR A 65 9.76 6.05 -1.33
C TYR A 65 8.33 5.90 -1.84
N ASP A 66 8.08 4.94 -2.74
CA ASP A 66 6.73 4.61 -3.23
C ASP A 66 5.79 4.22 -2.08
N VAL A 67 6.32 3.56 -1.04
CA VAL A 67 5.52 3.25 0.16
C VAL A 67 5.12 4.51 0.93
N ASN A 68 5.86 5.63 0.87
CA ASN A 68 5.35 6.87 1.46
C ASN A 68 4.12 7.37 0.73
N ASP A 69 4.12 7.30 -0.60
CA ASP A 69 3.01 7.76 -1.42
C ASP A 69 1.75 6.94 -1.12
N VAL A 70 1.88 5.61 -1.06
CA VAL A 70 0.80 4.71 -0.62
C VAL A 70 0.31 5.07 0.79
N LEU A 71 1.20 5.35 1.74
CA LEU A 71 0.77 5.72 3.10
C LEU A 71 0.06 7.08 3.13
N GLU A 72 0.46 8.03 2.30
CA GLU A 72 -0.16 9.34 2.17
C GLU A 72 -1.57 9.25 1.56
N GLU A 73 -1.74 8.47 0.50
CA GLU A 73 -3.02 8.17 -0.15
C GLU A 73 -4.03 7.56 0.83
N HIS A 74 -3.56 6.70 1.74
CA HIS A 74 -4.36 6.10 2.79
C HIS A 74 -4.47 6.96 4.07
N HIS A 75 -3.98 8.21 4.02
CA HIS A 75 -3.98 9.17 5.13
C HIS A 75 -3.31 8.68 6.42
N ILE A 76 -2.35 7.76 6.28
CA ILE A 76 -1.52 7.28 7.38
C ILE A 76 -0.34 8.22 7.54
N LYS A 77 -0.38 9.07 8.57
CA LYS A 77 0.80 9.85 8.94
C LYS A 77 1.91 8.90 9.35
N SER A 78 3.01 8.93 8.59
CA SER A 78 4.27 8.28 8.96
C SER A 78 4.68 8.80 10.34
N THR A 79 4.50 7.97 11.37
CA THR A 79 5.03 8.22 12.71
C THR A 79 6.52 7.95 12.67
N ILE A 80 7.31 8.91 12.17
CA ILE A 80 8.70 9.00 12.62
C ILE A 80 8.63 9.20 14.13
N SER A 81 9.14 8.23 14.89
CA SER A 81 9.32 8.40 16.33
C SER A 81 10.28 9.56 16.57
N TYR A 82 10.07 10.29 17.66
CA TYR A 82 10.96 11.39 18.05
C TYR A 82 12.43 10.94 18.10
N GLU A 83 12.69 9.73 18.62
CA GLU A 83 14.02 9.13 18.66
C GLU A 83 14.62 8.93 17.25
N ARG A 84 13.84 8.46 16.28
CA ARG A 84 14.30 8.33 14.89
C ARG A 84 14.57 9.68 14.26
N PHE A 85 13.74 10.67 14.55
CA PHE A 85 13.94 12.04 14.08
C PHE A 85 15.27 12.61 14.61
N THR A 86 15.49 12.56 15.92
CA THR A 86 16.71 13.12 16.54
C THR A 86 17.96 12.39 16.07
N LYS A 87 17.88 11.07 15.89
CA LYS A 87 19.01 10.26 15.39
C LYS A 87 19.35 10.60 13.93
N GLY A 88 18.35 10.89 13.11
CA GLY A 88 18.55 11.36 11.74
C GLY A 88 19.24 12.73 11.67
N ILE A 89 18.86 13.66 12.55
CA ILE A 89 19.52 14.97 12.67
C ILE A 89 20.98 14.80 13.09
N GLN A 90 21.26 13.98 14.11
CA GLN A 90 22.61 13.76 14.61
C GLN A 90 23.55 13.21 13.52
N ILE A 91 23.09 12.21 12.76
CA ILE A 91 23.88 11.65 11.64
C ILE A 91 24.14 12.70 10.56
N ALA A 92 23.16 13.55 10.25
CA ALA A 92 23.32 14.62 9.26
C ALA A 92 24.31 15.71 9.71
N GLU A 93 24.38 16.00 11.00
CA GLU A 93 25.37 16.91 11.60
C GLU A 93 26.78 16.31 11.57
N GLU A 94 26.93 15.05 11.98
CA GLU A 94 28.23 14.33 11.95
C GLU A 94 28.78 14.19 10.53
N SER A 95 27.90 14.00 9.54
CA SER A 95 28.27 13.88 8.13
C SER A 95 28.67 15.21 7.46
N ARG A 96 28.44 16.35 8.13
CA ARG A 96 28.85 17.69 7.66
C ARG A 96 30.25 18.09 8.14
N GLU A 97 30.82 17.36 9.09
CA GLU A 97 32.16 17.62 9.64
C GLU A 97 33.28 16.86 8.91
N TYR A 98 32.93 16.08 7.87
CA TYR A 98 33.84 15.42 6.94
C TYR A 98 33.82 16.09 5.56
#